data_AF-A0A963ZBY0-F1
#
_entry.id   AF-A0A963ZBY0-F1
#
_cell.length_a   1.000
_cell.length_b   1.000
_cell.length_c   1.000
_cell.angle_alpha   90.00
_cell.angle_beta   90.00
_cell.angle_gamma   90.00
#
_symmetry.space_group_name_H-M   'P 1'
#
loop_
_entity.id
_entity.type
_entity.pdbx_description
1 polymer ?
#
loop_
_entity_poly.entity_id
_entity_poly.type
_entity_poly.pdbx_seq_one_letter_code
_entity_poly.pdbx_strand_id
1 'polypeptide(L)'
;MNCTKESIWSNFILKLYLFSLFVFSLIHVGISQGNSNEGTWQMTLDFDNYFSIRNAWGSNERALSVVVYDTNEKKHYALSLITISDEWNHFNFPGDFIALSNESKEGKLSPQDLIFEVRVKRSVEERNLFFYDPSPNPFLQLDFYSFKERIDTNLVWGKFIDAYTWEDKTGENIIVRSQLTTKYIVDSSEEFKKYLYLYHFRKKEEELNLVRKFTDVYTGCSIEPNAGFSLPSIELTDLNRDTIGEISTIYDLYCTAEDTDTYHSKLLLTTDGKKFMLDATINPCAEDGERIEEFAKSTSFQIYPYLLRFMQSKLGNYHR
;
A
#
# COMPACT_ATOMS: atom_id res chain seq x y z
N MET A 1 -23.70 -15.52 7.22
CA MET A 1 -22.46 -16.10 7.73
C MET A 1 -22.66 -16.45 9.20
N ASN A 2 -22.86 -17.74 9.50
CA ASN A 2 -22.89 -18.27 10.86
C ASN A 2 -21.60 -19.07 11.07
N CYS A 3 -20.60 -18.49 11.73
CA CYS A 3 -19.36 -19.20 12.03
C CYS A 3 -19.62 -20.21 13.17
N THR A 4 -19.91 -21.46 12.84
CA THR A 4 -19.87 -22.56 13.81
C THR A 4 -18.46 -23.15 13.81
N LYS A 5 -17.76 -23.01 14.95
CA LYS A 5 -16.40 -23.52 15.15
C LYS A 5 -16.35 -25.05 15.03
N GLU A 6 -15.69 -25.54 13.99
CA GLU A 6 -15.00 -26.83 14.03
C GLU A 6 -13.57 -26.66 13.50
N SER A 7 -12.61 -27.06 14.34
CA SER A 7 -11.17 -27.02 14.06
C SER A 7 -10.77 -28.08 13.04
N ILE A 8 -9.74 -27.82 12.23
CA ILE A 8 -8.77 -28.85 11.79
C ILE A 8 -7.39 -28.19 11.54
N TRP A 9 -6.37 -28.84 12.10
CA TRP A 9 -4.94 -28.65 11.81
C TRP A 9 -4.53 -29.29 10.47
N SER A 10 -3.65 -28.68 9.67
CA SER A 10 -2.37 -29.29 9.20
C SER A 10 -1.63 -28.54 8.06
N ASN A 11 -0.32 -28.38 8.27
CA ASN A 11 0.86 -28.50 7.37
C ASN A 11 0.92 -27.91 5.94
N PHE A 12 1.85 -26.94 5.78
CA PHE A 12 3.04 -26.89 4.89
C PHE A 12 2.96 -27.40 3.42
N ILE A 13 3.42 -26.55 2.47
CA ILE A 13 4.54 -26.82 1.51
C ILE A 13 4.85 -25.57 0.65
N LEU A 14 6.15 -25.24 0.57
CA LEU A 14 6.76 -24.26 -0.36
C LEU A 14 6.67 -24.70 -1.84
N LYS A 15 6.52 -23.73 -2.76
CA LYS A 15 7.10 -23.81 -4.11
C LYS A 15 7.63 -22.46 -4.62
N LEU A 16 8.96 -22.42 -4.81
CA LEU A 16 9.68 -21.50 -5.70
C LEU A 16 9.24 -21.70 -7.16
N TYR A 17 9.41 -20.69 -8.04
CA TYR A 17 10.25 -20.79 -9.25
C TYR A 17 10.43 -19.47 -10.03
N LEU A 18 11.71 -19.21 -10.33
CA LEU A 18 12.38 -18.72 -11.54
C LEU A 18 12.32 -17.25 -12.02
N PHE A 19 13.56 -16.72 -12.08
CA PHE A 19 14.09 -15.50 -12.66
C PHE A 19 13.81 -15.32 -14.16
N SER A 20 13.61 -14.07 -14.57
CA SER A 20 13.79 -13.59 -15.94
C SER A 20 14.66 -12.33 -15.90
N LEU A 21 15.87 -12.45 -16.47
CA LEU A 21 16.80 -11.35 -16.74
C LEU A 21 16.31 -10.55 -17.95
N PHE A 22 15.97 -9.28 -17.77
CA PHE A 22 15.97 -8.31 -18.86
C PHE A 22 16.58 -6.98 -18.41
N VAL A 23 17.59 -6.57 -19.18
CA VAL A 23 18.31 -5.31 -19.08
C VAL A 23 17.48 -4.25 -19.79
N PHE A 24 17.05 -3.20 -19.09
CA PHE A 24 16.68 -1.94 -19.74
C PHE A 24 17.10 -0.74 -18.88
N SER A 25 17.89 0.11 -19.53
CA SER A 25 18.27 1.46 -19.13
C SER A 25 17.06 2.39 -19.12
N LEU A 26 16.88 3.20 -18.07
CA LEU A 26 16.17 4.48 -18.15
C LEU A 26 16.53 5.41 -16.97
N ILE A 27 17.23 6.50 -17.34
CA ILE A 27 17.17 7.89 -16.89
C ILE A 27 16.71 8.12 -15.44
N HIS A 28 17.69 8.34 -14.56
CA HIS A 28 17.51 8.87 -13.20
C HIS A 28 17.16 10.37 -13.23
N VAL A 29 16.05 10.74 -12.62
CA VAL A 29 15.85 12.09 -12.07
C VAL A 29 16.25 12.01 -10.60
N GLY A 30 17.23 12.84 -10.22
CA GLY A 30 18.00 12.71 -8.99
C GLY A 30 17.19 12.89 -7.71
N ILE A 31 17.01 11.78 -7.01
CA ILE A 31 16.95 11.73 -5.54
C ILE A 31 18.20 10.95 -5.13
N SER A 32 18.94 11.48 -4.15
CA SER A 32 20.19 10.91 -3.63
C SER A 32 19.96 9.52 -3.04
N GLN A 33 19.91 8.49 -3.90
CA GLN A 33 20.22 7.13 -3.51
C GLN A 33 21.72 7.12 -3.19
N GLY A 34 22.06 7.13 -1.89
CA GLY A 34 23.41 6.90 -1.43
C GLY A 34 23.84 5.47 -1.77
N ASN A 35 24.27 5.25 -3.02
CA ASN A 35 24.93 4.02 -3.42
C ASN A 35 26.38 4.08 -2.93
N SER A 36 26.62 3.61 -1.71
CA SER A 36 27.98 3.38 -1.24
C SER A 36 28.52 2.10 -1.88
N ASN A 37 29.34 2.25 -2.92
CA ASN A 37 29.93 1.13 -3.65
C ASN A 37 31.28 0.66 -3.07
N GLU A 38 31.70 1.13 -1.90
CA GLU A 38 33.02 0.79 -1.32
C GLU A 38 32.96 0.01 0.00
N GLY A 39 31.77 -0.31 0.51
CA GLY A 39 31.56 -1.09 1.73
C GLY A 39 31.32 -2.60 1.49
N THR A 40 31.58 -3.42 2.51
CA THR A 40 31.12 -4.84 2.51
C THR A 40 29.60 -4.95 2.59
N TRP A 41 28.94 -3.89 3.04
CA TRP A 41 27.51 -3.80 3.26
C TRP A 41 26.87 -2.89 2.22
N GLN A 42 25.73 -3.33 1.69
CA GLN A 42 24.87 -2.49 0.87
C GLN A 42 23.59 -2.22 1.63
N MET A 43 23.14 -0.97 1.57
CA MET A 43 21.88 -0.56 2.18
C MET A 43 21.05 0.28 1.24
N THR A 44 19.74 0.21 1.39
CA THR A 44 18.78 1.07 0.71
C THR A 44 17.69 1.45 1.68
N LEU A 45 17.27 2.71 1.67
CA LEU A 45 16.04 3.16 2.33
C LEU A 45 15.07 3.58 1.24
N ASP A 46 13.92 2.94 1.19
CA ASP A 46 12.85 3.26 0.24
C ASP A 46 11.92 4.35 0.80
N PHE A 47 11.07 4.93 -0.04
CA PHE A 47 10.27 6.12 0.31
C PHE A 47 9.26 5.87 1.44
N ASP A 48 8.82 4.62 1.60
CA ASP A 48 7.95 4.12 2.68
C ASP A 48 8.73 3.78 3.95
N ASN A 49 9.95 4.30 4.11
CA ASN A 49 10.87 4.04 5.22
C ASN A 49 11.27 2.56 5.34
N TYR A 50 11.19 1.82 4.24
CA TYR A 50 11.59 0.42 4.20
C TYR A 50 13.12 0.34 4.03
N PHE A 51 13.79 -0.03 5.11
CA PHE A 51 15.24 -0.19 5.19
C PHE A 51 15.61 -1.61 4.77
N SER A 52 16.47 -1.73 3.76
CA SER A 52 17.02 -3.01 3.31
C SER A 52 18.52 -3.00 3.42
N ILE A 53 19.10 -4.13 3.85
CA ILE A 53 20.53 -4.29 4.01
C ILE A 53 20.97 -5.70 3.62
N ARG A 54 22.15 -5.83 3.03
CA ARG A 54 22.79 -7.13 2.76
C ARG A 54 24.31 -7.05 2.86
N ASN A 55 24.94 -8.20 3.06
CA ASN A 55 26.39 -8.34 2.89
C ASN A 55 26.69 -8.64 1.42
N ALA A 56 27.29 -7.70 0.69
CA ALA A 56 27.49 -7.81 -0.75
C ALA A 56 28.59 -8.80 -1.17
N TRP A 57 29.46 -9.23 -0.24
CA TRP A 57 30.69 -9.97 -0.59
C TRP A 57 30.80 -11.39 0.00
N GLY A 58 29.84 -11.85 0.82
CA GLY A 58 29.82 -13.22 1.37
C GLY A 58 31.05 -13.56 2.26
N SER A 59 31.12 -14.61 3.07
CA SER A 59 30.34 -15.86 3.15
C SER A 59 29.95 -16.23 4.60
N ASN A 60 30.14 -15.32 5.55
CA ASN A 60 29.86 -15.61 6.96
C ASN A 60 28.80 -14.65 7.47
N GLU A 61 27.73 -15.23 8.01
CA GLU A 61 26.77 -14.53 8.84
C GLU A 61 27.50 -13.73 9.92
N ARG A 62 27.17 -12.44 10.03
CA ARG A 62 27.72 -11.57 11.07
C ARG A 62 26.58 -10.92 11.83
N ALA A 63 26.68 -10.98 13.14
CA ALA A 63 25.84 -10.17 14.00
C ALA A 63 26.18 -8.69 13.76
N LEU A 64 25.18 -7.94 13.31
CA LEU A 64 25.29 -6.49 13.16
C LEU A 64 24.28 -5.76 14.03
N SER A 65 24.57 -4.50 14.28
CA SER A 65 23.59 -3.54 14.78
C SER A 65 23.51 -2.34 13.84
N VAL A 66 22.30 -1.85 13.62
CA VAL A 66 22.06 -0.58 12.94
C VAL A 66 21.70 0.44 14.00
N VAL A 67 22.42 1.56 14.04
CA VAL A 67 22.12 2.66 14.95
C VAL A 67 21.76 3.88 14.13
N VAL A 68 20.66 4.53 14.49
CA VAL A 68 20.15 5.72 13.79
C VAL A 68 20.32 6.95 14.69
N TYR A 69 20.93 7.97 14.12
CA TYR A 69 21.23 9.25 14.75
C TYR A 69 20.49 10.37 14.04
N ASP A 70 20.29 11.49 14.73
CA ASP A 70 20.08 12.77 14.06
C ASP A 70 21.43 13.39 13.62
N THR A 71 21.38 14.51 12.91
CA THR A 71 22.56 15.26 12.48
C THR A 71 23.39 15.86 13.62
N ASN A 72 22.85 15.91 14.84
CA ASN A 72 23.58 16.31 16.04
C ASN A 72 24.22 15.10 16.75
N GLU A 73 24.24 13.93 16.10
CA GLU A 73 24.75 12.65 16.62
C GLU A 73 24.05 12.16 17.89
N LYS A 74 22.83 12.62 18.18
CA LYS A 74 22.00 12.05 19.24
C LYS A 74 21.41 10.74 18.73
N LYS A 75 21.63 9.65 19.47
CA LYS A 75 21.07 8.33 19.15
C LYS A 75 19.57 8.32 19.40
N HIS A 76 18.81 7.94 18.38
CA HIS A 76 17.36 7.82 18.48
C HIS A 76 16.90 6.38 18.45
N TYR A 77 17.44 5.57 17.55
CA TYR A 77 16.97 4.20 17.36
C TYR A 77 18.13 3.21 17.22
N ALA A 78 17.86 1.97 17.60
CA ALA A 78 18.76 0.86 17.32
C ALA A 78 18.00 -0.40 16.92
N LEU A 79 18.55 -1.10 15.95
CA LEU A 79 18.16 -2.44 15.56
C LEU A 79 19.35 -3.35 15.91
N SER A 80 19.19 -4.23 16.90
CA SER A 80 20.31 -4.98 17.48
C SER A 80 20.28 -6.46 17.13
N LEU A 81 21.46 -7.02 16.84
CA LEU A 81 21.75 -8.46 16.72
C LEU A 81 20.86 -9.18 15.70
N ILE A 82 21.01 -8.77 14.45
CA ILE A 82 20.50 -9.54 13.33
C ILE A 82 21.67 -10.27 12.69
N THR A 83 21.49 -11.56 12.51
CA THR A 83 22.32 -12.39 11.67
C THR A 83 21.92 -12.11 10.23
N ILE A 84 22.71 -11.30 9.52
CA ILE A 84 22.41 -10.91 8.13
C ILE A 84 23.19 -11.82 7.18
N SER A 85 22.44 -12.44 6.27
CA SER A 85 22.96 -13.26 5.17
C SER A 85 23.46 -12.39 4.00
N ASP A 86 23.86 -13.03 2.92
CA ASP A 86 24.12 -12.41 1.62
C ASP A 86 22.83 -11.97 0.89
N GLU A 87 21.67 -12.41 1.35
CA GLU A 87 20.36 -11.96 0.85
C GLU A 87 19.95 -10.59 1.43
N TRP A 88 19.03 -9.92 0.74
CA TRP A 88 18.44 -8.69 1.25
C TRP A 88 17.58 -8.98 2.47
N ASN A 89 17.96 -8.37 3.59
CA ASN A 89 17.21 -8.36 4.83
C ASN A 89 16.48 -7.03 4.92
N HIS A 90 15.21 -7.08 5.34
CA HIS A 90 14.29 -5.96 5.20
C HIS A 90 13.63 -5.60 6.54
N PHE A 91 13.50 -4.30 6.80
CA PHE A 91 13.02 -3.75 8.06
C PHE A 91 12.20 -2.49 7.81
N ASN A 92 11.12 -2.30 8.56
CA ASN A 92 10.33 -1.09 8.57
C ASN A 92 10.89 -0.11 9.62
N PHE A 93 11.33 1.07 9.18
CA PHE A 93 11.73 2.14 10.09
C PHE A 93 10.59 3.15 10.31
N PRO A 94 10.29 3.58 11.56
CA PRO A 94 10.94 3.19 12.81
C PRO A 94 10.37 1.92 13.45
N GLY A 95 9.36 1.28 12.86
CA GLY A 95 8.55 0.23 13.50
C GLY A 95 9.35 -0.96 14.07
N ASP A 96 10.36 -1.44 13.34
CA ASP A 96 11.19 -2.58 13.75
C ASP A 96 12.37 -2.18 14.65
N PHE A 97 12.56 -0.88 14.88
CA PHE A 97 13.70 -0.36 15.62
C PHE A 97 13.34 -0.03 17.07
N ILE A 98 14.27 -0.30 17.99
CA ILE A 98 14.13 0.04 19.40
C ILE A 98 14.47 1.51 19.59
N ALA A 99 13.49 2.28 20.04
CA ALA A 99 13.68 3.66 20.50
C ALA A 99 14.63 3.72 21.72
N LEU A 100 15.72 4.48 21.59
CA LEU A 100 16.74 4.68 22.62
C LEU A 100 16.49 5.93 23.47
N SER A 101 15.68 6.87 22.97
CA SER A 101 15.31 8.11 23.67
C SER A 101 13.81 8.17 23.92
N ASN A 102 13.38 8.95 24.93
CA ASN A 102 11.94 9.10 25.18
C ASN A 102 11.24 9.89 24.06
N GLU A 103 11.92 10.84 23.41
CA GLU A 103 11.40 11.57 22.23
C GLU A 103 11.10 10.60 21.07
N SER A 104 11.91 9.55 20.90
CA SER A 104 11.72 8.53 19.86
C SER A 104 10.61 7.51 20.14
N LYS A 105 10.18 7.34 21.40
CA LYS A 105 9.14 6.35 21.77
C LYS A 105 7.74 6.73 21.34
N GLU A 106 7.49 8.02 21.10
CA GLU A 106 6.17 8.50 20.68
C GLU A 106 5.97 8.50 19.16
N GLY A 107 6.94 7.99 18.38
CA GLY A 107 6.86 7.99 16.92
C GLY A 107 6.91 9.39 16.28
N LYS A 108 7.29 10.41 17.05
CA LYS A 108 7.32 11.83 16.66
C LYS A 108 8.71 12.30 16.24
N LEU A 109 9.41 11.55 15.40
CA LEU A 109 10.45 12.21 14.63
C LEU A 109 9.76 13.26 13.73
N SER A 110 10.30 14.46 13.64
CA SER A 110 9.91 15.40 12.56
C SER A 110 10.68 15.05 11.29
N PRO A 111 10.26 15.57 10.12
CA PRO A 111 11.09 15.47 8.92
C PRO A 111 12.50 16.00 9.21
N GLN A 112 13.52 15.15 9.03
CA GLN A 112 14.90 15.49 9.36
C GLN A 112 15.91 14.55 8.71
N ASP A 113 17.14 15.04 8.59
CA ASP A 113 18.28 14.20 8.22
C ASP A 113 18.66 13.26 9.38
N LEU A 114 18.78 11.98 9.05
CA LEU A 114 19.20 10.90 9.92
C LEU A 114 20.47 10.26 9.38
N ILE A 115 21.32 9.79 10.28
CA ILE A 115 22.50 9.00 9.94
C ILE A 115 22.24 7.57 10.34
N PHE A 116 22.36 6.64 9.40
CA PHE A 116 22.32 5.20 9.65
C PHE A 116 23.75 4.68 9.69
N GLU A 117 24.13 4.08 10.83
CA GLU A 117 25.42 3.40 10.98
C GLU A 117 25.21 1.90 11.11
N VAL A 118 25.85 1.14 10.23
CA VAL A 118 25.98 -0.31 10.37
C VAL A 118 27.22 -0.60 11.18
N ARG A 119 27.04 -1.35 12.26
CA ARG A 119 28.10 -1.71 13.18
C ARG A 119 28.26 -3.22 13.25
N VAL A 120 29.48 -3.69 13.04
CA VAL A 120 29.86 -5.07 13.32
C VAL A 120 30.69 -5.06 14.61
N LYS A 121 30.13 -5.67 15.66
CA LYS A 121 30.63 -5.54 17.04
C LYS A 121 30.68 -4.07 17.50
N ARG A 122 31.87 -3.46 17.49
CA ARG A 122 32.11 -2.06 17.88
C ARG A 122 32.67 -1.20 16.74
N SER A 123 32.93 -1.81 15.58
CA SER A 123 33.43 -1.13 14.39
C SER A 123 32.25 -0.60 13.59
N VAL A 124 32.36 0.63 13.07
CA VAL A 124 31.43 1.19 12.10
C VAL A 124 31.91 0.74 10.72
N GLU A 125 31.12 -0.08 10.06
CA GLU A 125 31.46 -0.62 8.74
C GLU A 125 30.90 0.26 7.62
N GLU A 126 29.79 0.95 7.88
CA GLU A 126 29.08 1.74 6.89
C GLU A 126 28.31 2.87 7.59
N ARG A 127 28.29 4.06 6.99
CA ARG A 127 27.61 5.25 7.52
C ARG A 127 26.96 6.01 6.37
N ASN A 128 25.64 6.16 6.39
CA ASN A 128 24.89 6.84 5.34
C ASN A 128 23.93 7.89 5.92
N LEU A 129 23.81 9.00 5.21
CA LEU A 129 22.87 10.08 5.50
C LEU A 129 21.56 9.85 4.74
N PHE A 130 20.43 10.00 5.40
CA PHE A 130 19.10 9.80 4.83
C PHE A 130 18.13 10.86 5.34
N PHE A 131 17.29 11.39 4.47
CA PHE A 131 16.20 12.29 4.89
C PHE A 131 14.96 11.47 5.26
N TYR A 132 14.65 11.42 6.55
CA TYR A 132 13.43 10.79 7.06
C TYR A 132 12.28 11.78 7.02
N ASP A 133 11.14 11.34 6.49
CA ASP A 133 9.88 12.07 6.54
C ASP A 133 8.77 11.10 6.98
N PRO A 134 8.21 11.25 8.18
CA PRO A 134 7.15 10.40 8.70
C PRO A 134 5.78 10.69 8.05
N SER A 135 5.60 11.85 7.43
CA SER A 135 4.33 12.24 6.84
C SER A 135 4.57 12.52 5.37
N PRO A 136 4.06 11.70 4.44
CA PRO A 136 4.12 12.01 3.03
C PRO A 136 3.31 13.28 2.78
N ASN A 137 3.99 14.43 2.78
CA ASN A 137 3.53 15.75 2.38
C ASN A 137 2.30 16.32 3.15
N PRO A 138 2.50 17.16 4.19
CA PRO A 138 1.41 17.79 4.94
C PRO A 138 0.55 18.76 4.11
N PHE A 139 0.94 19.07 2.87
CA PHE A 139 0.16 19.93 1.98
C PHE A 139 -0.88 19.16 1.16
N LEU A 140 -0.80 17.84 1.07
CA LEU A 140 -1.86 17.04 0.46
C LEU A 140 -3.00 16.87 1.46
N GLN A 141 -4.07 17.61 1.22
CA GLN A 141 -5.31 17.50 1.99
C GLN A 141 -6.39 16.85 1.14
N LEU A 142 -7.00 15.80 1.69
CA LEU A 142 -8.17 15.16 1.10
C LEU A 142 -9.42 15.77 1.72
N ASP A 143 -10.16 16.53 0.92
CA ASP A 143 -11.39 17.19 1.35
C ASP A 143 -12.61 16.53 0.74
N PHE A 144 -13.74 16.56 1.46
CA PHE A 144 -15.02 16.12 0.89
C PHE A 144 -15.46 17.06 -0.23
N TYR A 145 -15.81 16.50 -1.38
CA TYR A 145 -16.28 17.28 -2.52
C TYR A 145 -17.81 17.24 -2.61
N SER A 146 -18.44 18.42 -2.46
CA SER A 146 -19.89 18.56 -2.62
C SER A 146 -20.30 18.38 -4.10
N PHE A 147 -20.55 17.14 -4.48
CA PHE A 147 -20.84 16.75 -5.86
C PHE A 147 -22.11 17.41 -6.43
N LYS A 148 -23.11 17.67 -5.57
CA LYS A 148 -24.44 18.18 -5.97
C LYS A 148 -24.45 19.62 -6.48
N GLU A 149 -23.41 20.39 -6.22
CA GLU A 149 -23.39 21.82 -6.58
C GLU A 149 -22.56 22.11 -7.83
N ARG A 150 -21.76 21.16 -8.35
CA ARG A 150 -20.65 21.47 -9.27
C ARG A 150 -20.38 20.47 -10.40
N ILE A 151 -21.09 19.35 -10.52
CA ILE A 151 -20.81 18.32 -11.55
C ILE A 151 -22.08 17.92 -12.29
N ASP A 152 -22.00 17.86 -13.63
CA ASP A 152 -23.05 17.26 -14.45
C ASP A 152 -23.22 15.78 -14.09
N THR A 153 -24.38 15.41 -13.57
CA THR A 153 -24.75 14.04 -13.20
C THR A 153 -24.62 13.05 -14.37
N ASN A 154 -24.57 13.52 -15.61
CA ASN A 154 -24.35 12.68 -16.78
C ASN A 154 -22.92 12.11 -16.87
N LEU A 155 -21.94 12.66 -16.13
CA LEU A 155 -20.56 12.19 -16.12
C LEU A 155 -20.35 10.92 -15.28
N VAL A 156 -21.27 10.60 -14.37
CA VAL A 156 -21.13 9.52 -13.39
C VAL A 156 -22.31 8.58 -13.51
N TRP A 157 -22.02 7.29 -13.68
CA TRP A 157 -23.06 6.27 -13.82
C TRP A 157 -23.45 5.64 -12.49
N GLY A 158 -24.74 5.47 -12.28
CA GLY A 158 -25.30 4.82 -11.11
C GLY A 158 -25.59 5.79 -9.97
N LYS A 159 -25.89 5.22 -8.80
CA LYS A 159 -26.12 5.96 -7.56
C LYS A 159 -24.79 6.47 -7.02
N PHE A 160 -24.67 7.79 -6.92
CA PHE A 160 -23.57 8.47 -6.24
C PHE A 160 -23.44 7.99 -4.77
N ILE A 161 -22.20 7.75 -4.34
CA ILE A 161 -21.87 7.38 -2.96
C ILE A 161 -21.23 8.60 -2.28
N ASP A 162 -20.08 9.03 -2.77
CA ASP A 162 -19.33 10.20 -2.28
C ASP A 162 -18.33 10.69 -3.33
N ALA A 163 -17.74 11.85 -3.04
CA ALA A 163 -16.65 12.42 -3.80
C ALA A 163 -15.68 13.13 -2.87
N TYR A 164 -14.42 13.16 -3.28
CA TYR A 164 -13.34 13.83 -2.57
C TYR A 164 -12.49 14.61 -3.56
N THR A 165 -11.86 15.67 -3.07
CA THR A 165 -10.98 16.53 -3.85
C THR A 165 -9.67 16.72 -3.12
N TRP A 166 -8.60 16.93 -3.90
CA TRP A 166 -7.30 17.35 -3.40
C TRP A 166 -6.60 18.18 -4.47
N GLU A 167 -5.66 19.01 -4.04
CA GLU A 167 -4.78 19.73 -4.95
C GLU A 167 -3.38 19.16 -4.84
N ASP A 168 -2.76 18.87 -5.98
CA ASP A 168 -1.40 18.38 -6.07
C ASP A 168 -0.65 19.09 -7.22
N LYS A 169 0.60 18.70 -7.49
CA LYS A 169 1.41 19.32 -8.57
C LYS A 169 0.76 19.24 -9.96
N THR A 170 -0.18 18.34 -10.16
CA THR A 170 -0.91 18.20 -11.42
C THR A 170 -2.21 19.02 -11.48
N GLY A 171 -2.63 19.63 -10.38
CA GLY A 171 -3.80 20.51 -10.26
C GLY A 171 -4.86 20.02 -9.27
N GLU A 172 -6.08 20.55 -9.39
CA GLU A 172 -7.25 20.11 -8.60
C GLU A 172 -7.74 18.76 -9.16
N ASN A 173 -7.71 17.74 -8.31
CA ASN A 173 -8.13 16.37 -8.63
C ASN A 173 -9.38 16.02 -7.85
N ILE A 174 -10.28 15.26 -8.46
CA ILE A 174 -11.54 14.84 -7.85
C ILE A 174 -11.71 13.34 -8.06
N ILE A 175 -12.01 12.61 -6.99
CA ILE A 175 -12.44 11.23 -7.05
C ILE A 175 -13.95 11.15 -6.81
N VAL A 176 -14.64 10.26 -7.53
CA VAL A 176 -16.07 10.03 -7.34
C VAL A 176 -16.34 8.54 -7.29
N ARG A 177 -17.04 8.09 -6.23
CA ARG A 177 -17.49 6.71 -6.09
C ARG A 177 -18.98 6.62 -6.35
N SER A 178 -19.39 5.62 -7.13
CA SER A 178 -20.80 5.35 -7.41
C SER A 178 -21.02 3.87 -7.65
N GLN A 179 -22.28 3.43 -7.57
CA GLN A 179 -22.64 2.03 -7.77
C GLN A 179 -23.93 1.89 -8.54
N LEU A 180 -24.10 0.77 -9.24
CA LEU A 180 -25.34 0.43 -9.93
C LEU A 180 -25.67 -1.03 -9.68
N THR A 181 -26.82 -1.30 -9.06
CA THR A 181 -27.39 -2.64 -8.99
C THR A 181 -28.34 -2.83 -10.18
N THR A 182 -28.22 -3.95 -10.86
CA THR A 182 -29.07 -4.36 -11.99
C THR A 182 -29.58 -5.76 -11.75
N LYS A 183 -30.80 -6.02 -12.18
CA LYS A 183 -31.49 -7.31 -12.04
C LYS A 183 -31.81 -7.86 -13.43
N TYR A 184 -31.53 -9.14 -13.63
CA TYR A 184 -31.77 -9.85 -14.88
C TYR A 184 -32.46 -11.19 -14.58
N ILE A 185 -33.10 -11.77 -15.60
CA ILE A 185 -33.68 -13.10 -15.53
C ILE A 185 -32.84 -14.01 -16.43
N VAL A 186 -32.25 -15.05 -15.85
CA VAL A 186 -31.46 -16.08 -16.54
C VAL A 186 -32.08 -17.44 -16.20
N ASP A 187 -32.51 -18.20 -17.20
CA ASP A 187 -33.11 -19.55 -17.02
C ASP A 187 -34.22 -19.60 -15.94
N SER A 188 -35.13 -18.62 -15.97
CA SER A 188 -36.23 -18.45 -15.00
C SER A 188 -35.80 -18.15 -13.56
N SER A 189 -34.52 -17.85 -13.33
CA SER A 189 -33.96 -17.42 -12.04
C SER A 189 -33.58 -15.95 -12.08
N GLU A 190 -33.75 -15.27 -10.94
CA GLU A 190 -33.31 -13.87 -10.81
C GLU A 190 -31.81 -13.84 -10.52
N GLU A 191 -31.09 -13.03 -11.30
CA GLU A 191 -29.68 -12.74 -11.06
C GLU A 191 -29.46 -11.25 -10.88
N PHE A 192 -28.60 -10.91 -9.92
CA PHE A 192 -28.20 -9.54 -9.67
C PHE A 192 -26.75 -9.33 -10.11
N LYS A 193 -26.51 -8.18 -10.73
CA LYS A 193 -25.16 -7.64 -10.94
C LYS A 193 -25.03 -6.31 -10.23
N LYS A 194 -23.92 -6.11 -9.54
CA LYS A 194 -23.60 -4.85 -8.88
C LYS A 194 -22.29 -4.31 -9.40
N TYR A 195 -22.39 -3.17 -10.07
CA TYR A 195 -21.26 -2.44 -10.61
C TYR A 195 -20.77 -1.43 -9.58
N LEU A 196 -19.47 -1.38 -9.38
CA LEU A 196 -18.78 -0.35 -8.61
C LEU A 196 -17.97 0.49 -9.58
N TYR A 197 -18.14 1.81 -9.49
CA TYR A 197 -17.42 2.76 -10.32
C TYR A 197 -16.61 3.72 -9.46
N LEU A 198 -15.36 3.94 -9.86
CA LEU A 198 -14.51 4.99 -9.31
C LEU A 198 -14.02 5.86 -10.47
N TYR A 199 -14.32 7.14 -10.42
CA TYR A 199 -13.91 8.12 -11.43
C TYR A 199 -12.84 9.02 -10.83
N HIS A 200 -11.76 9.24 -11.56
CA HIS A 200 -10.75 10.24 -11.27
C HIS A 200 -10.87 11.33 -12.33
N PHE A 201 -11.25 12.51 -11.91
CA PHE A 201 -11.29 13.72 -12.72
C PHE A 201 -10.14 14.65 -12.34
N ARG A 202 -9.72 15.45 -13.31
CA ARG A 202 -8.87 16.61 -13.09
C ARG A 202 -9.61 17.84 -13.56
N LYS A 203 -9.71 18.82 -12.68
CA LYS A 203 -10.34 20.08 -13.01
C LYS A 203 -9.32 20.98 -13.70
N LYS A 204 -9.75 21.54 -14.83
CA LYS A 204 -9.00 22.56 -15.56
C LYS A 204 -9.97 23.70 -15.82
N GLU A 205 -9.73 24.85 -15.19
CA GLU A 205 -10.68 25.96 -15.18
C GLU A 205 -12.03 25.50 -14.59
N GLU A 206 -13.13 25.61 -15.34
CA GLU A 206 -14.48 25.16 -14.94
C GLU A 206 -14.85 23.78 -15.51
N GLU A 207 -13.93 23.10 -16.21
CA GLU A 207 -14.19 21.81 -16.85
C GLU A 207 -13.56 20.64 -16.10
N LEU A 208 -14.31 19.54 -16.02
CA LEU A 208 -13.84 18.27 -15.46
C LEU A 208 -13.39 17.32 -16.56
N ASN A 209 -12.09 17.03 -16.58
CA ASN A 209 -11.49 16.10 -17.50
C ASN A 209 -11.38 14.73 -16.83
N LEU A 210 -12.00 13.70 -17.42
CA LEU A 210 -11.86 12.33 -16.92
C LEU A 210 -10.43 11.83 -17.16
N VAL A 211 -9.67 11.68 -16.08
CA VAL A 211 -8.34 11.06 -16.10
C VAL A 211 -8.48 9.56 -16.20
N ARG A 212 -9.40 8.97 -15.41
CA ARG A 212 -9.61 7.53 -15.39
C ARG A 212 -10.98 7.14 -14.86
N LYS A 213 -11.55 6.08 -15.43
CA LYS A 213 -12.70 5.36 -14.89
C LYS A 213 -12.29 3.95 -14.55
N PHE A 214 -12.63 3.52 -13.34
CA PHE A 214 -12.56 2.13 -12.92
C PHE A 214 -13.96 1.56 -12.85
N THR A 215 -14.08 0.30 -13.22
CA THR A 215 -15.31 -0.47 -13.10
C THR A 215 -14.94 -1.84 -12.60
N ASP A 216 -15.58 -2.26 -11.51
CA ASP A 216 -15.61 -3.66 -11.10
C ASP A 216 -17.08 -4.10 -11.02
N VAL A 217 -17.30 -5.40 -11.15
CA VAL A 217 -18.64 -5.98 -11.16
C VAL A 217 -18.66 -7.27 -10.37
N TYR A 218 -19.63 -7.37 -9.45
CA TYR A 218 -20.02 -8.65 -8.89
C TYR A 218 -21.19 -9.22 -9.69
N THR A 219 -21.11 -10.49 -10.04
CA THR A 219 -22.13 -11.23 -10.82
C THR A 219 -22.43 -12.56 -10.15
N GLY A 220 -23.59 -13.15 -10.46
CA GLY A 220 -23.90 -14.52 -10.03
C GLY A 220 -24.58 -14.64 -8.66
N CYS A 221 -25.06 -13.53 -8.08
CA CYS A 221 -25.85 -13.59 -6.84
C CYS A 221 -27.34 -13.72 -7.17
N SER A 222 -28.01 -14.70 -6.55
CA SER A 222 -29.48 -14.88 -6.63
C SER A 222 -30.27 -13.84 -5.81
N ILE A 223 -29.57 -13.10 -4.95
CA ILE A 223 -30.09 -11.94 -4.19
C ILE A 223 -29.25 -10.70 -4.51
N GLU A 224 -29.63 -9.53 -4.00
CA GLU A 224 -28.77 -8.35 -4.16
C GLU A 224 -27.42 -8.58 -3.47
N PRO A 225 -26.28 -8.49 -4.19
CA PRO A 225 -24.97 -8.74 -3.62
C PRO A 225 -24.53 -7.59 -2.69
N ASN A 226 -23.79 -7.97 -1.66
CA ASN A 226 -23.05 -7.06 -0.80
C ASN A 226 -21.71 -6.71 -1.44
N ALA A 227 -21.78 -6.03 -2.59
CA ALA A 227 -20.63 -5.36 -3.18
C ALA A 227 -20.67 -3.87 -2.83
N GLY A 228 -19.58 -3.29 -2.35
CA GLY A 228 -19.59 -1.88 -1.95
C GLY A 228 -18.24 -1.33 -1.57
N PHE A 229 -18.07 -0.03 -1.77
CA PHE A 229 -16.92 0.69 -1.24
C PHE A 229 -17.01 0.78 0.28
N SER A 230 -15.89 0.53 0.94
CA SER A 230 -15.76 0.85 2.35
C SER A 230 -15.59 2.36 2.49
N LEU A 231 -16.59 3.04 3.03
CA LEU A 231 -16.60 4.51 3.15
C LEU A 231 -15.33 5.07 3.83
N PRO A 232 -14.87 4.57 5.00
CA PRO A 232 -13.69 5.10 5.68
C PRO A 232 -12.36 4.69 5.04
N SER A 233 -12.37 3.86 3.99
CA SER A 233 -11.13 3.31 3.42
C SER A 233 -10.39 4.27 2.49
N ILE A 234 -11.00 5.40 2.11
CA ILE A 234 -10.39 6.33 1.18
C ILE A 234 -9.28 7.11 1.86
N GLU A 235 -8.11 7.15 1.23
CA GLU A 235 -6.93 7.80 1.79
C GLU A 235 -6.09 8.39 0.68
N LEU A 236 -5.55 9.57 0.94
CA LEU A 236 -4.61 10.27 0.10
C LEU A 236 -3.23 10.21 0.75
N THR A 237 -2.25 9.84 -0.04
CA THR A 237 -0.84 9.78 0.34
C THR A 237 0.04 10.46 -0.70
N ASP A 238 1.32 10.65 -0.37
CA ASP A 238 2.43 11.02 -1.27
C ASP A 238 3.63 10.09 -0.98
N LEU A 239 3.41 8.78 -1.13
CA LEU A 239 4.31 7.71 -0.71
C LEU A 239 5.70 7.87 -1.29
N ASN A 240 5.83 8.36 -2.53
CA ASN A 240 7.12 8.57 -3.20
C ASN A 240 7.64 10.01 -3.12
N ARG A 241 6.92 10.92 -2.44
CA ARG A 241 7.29 12.33 -2.21
C ARG A 241 7.51 13.11 -3.51
N ASP A 242 6.74 12.80 -4.55
CA ASP A 242 6.80 13.49 -5.84
C ASP A 242 5.79 14.64 -5.96
N THR A 243 5.01 14.89 -4.90
CA THR A 243 3.95 15.90 -4.79
C THR A 243 2.75 15.62 -5.71
N ILE A 244 2.57 14.39 -6.16
CA ILE A 244 1.41 13.88 -6.88
C ILE A 244 0.68 12.90 -5.96
N GLY A 245 -0.59 13.16 -5.69
CA GLY A 245 -1.34 12.35 -4.74
C GLY A 245 -1.57 10.93 -5.22
N GLU A 246 -1.31 9.94 -4.36
CA GLU A 246 -1.83 8.58 -4.54
C GLU A 246 -3.09 8.40 -3.70
N ILE A 247 -4.20 8.15 -4.38
CA ILE A 247 -5.47 7.89 -3.71
C ILE A 247 -5.77 6.40 -3.73
N SER A 248 -6.11 5.87 -2.56
CA SER A 248 -6.42 4.45 -2.37
C SER A 248 -7.78 4.25 -1.73
N THR A 249 -8.48 3.17 -2.09
CA THR A 249 -9.76 2.78 -1.47
C THR A 249 -9.91 1.27 -1.47
N ILE A 250 -10.62 0.76 -0.47
CA ILE A 250 -10.98 -0.65 -0.31
C ILE A 250 -12.46 -0.83 -0.64
N TYR A 251 -12.79 -1.94 -1.30
CA TYR A 251 -14.16 -2.37 -1.52
C TYR A 251 -14.25 -3.89 -1.44
N ASP A 252 -15.39 -4.35 -0.94
CA ASP A 252 -15.66 -5.77 -0.72
C ASP A 252 -16.68 -6.25 -1.76
N LEU A 253 -16.55 -7.51 -2.15
CA LEU A 253 -17.38 -8.17 -3.15
C LEU A 253 -17.85 -9.54 -2.60
N TYR A 254 -19.12 -9.64 -2.18
CA TYR A 254 -19.69 -10.93 -1.75
C TYR A 254 -21.20 -11.05 -1.93
N CYS A 255 -21.68 -12.30 -1.90
CA CYS A 255 -23.09 -12.68 -1.92
C CYS A 255 -23.42 -13.46 -0.65
N THR A 256 -24.41 -13.01 0.13
CA THR A 256 -24.77 -13.69 1.39
C THR A 256 -25.66 -14.92 1.20
N ALA A 257 -26.18 -15.16 0.00
CA ALA A 257 -27.04 -16.31 -0.29
C ALA A 257 -26.26 -17.59 -0.56
N GLU A 258 -24.99 -17.46 -0.92
CA GLU A 258 -24.10 -18.61 -1.08
C GLU A 258 -23.39 -18.82 0.25
N ASP A 259 -23.46 -20.03 0.80
CA ASP A 259 -22.66 -20.47 1.96
C ASP A 259 -21.18 -20.52 1.56
N THR A 260 -20.62 -19.35 1.26
CA THR A 260 -19.21 -19.14 0.97
C THR A 260 -18.54 -18.73 2.26
N ASP A 261 -17.59 -19.56 2.69
CA ASP A 261 -16.76 -19.29 3.86
C ASP A 261 -15.73 -18.18 3.60
N THR A 262 -15.70 -17.59 2.41
CA THR A 262 -14.77 -16.52 2.04
C THR A 262 -15.42 -15.43 1.19
N TYR A 263 -14.80 -14.24 1.18
CA TYR A 263 -15.15 -13.16 0.27
C TYR A 263 -13.92 -12.45 -0.29
N HIS A 264 -14.12 -11.66 -1.35
CA HIS A 264 -13.05 -10.87 -1.95
C HIS A 264 -13.06 -9.44 -1.41
N SER A 265 -11.91 -8.98 -0.94
CA SER A 265 -11.66 -7.59 -0.59
C SER A 265 -10.56 -7.05 -1.49
N LYS A 266 -10.84 -5.95 -2.18
CA LYS A 266 -9.94 -5.37 -3.17
C LYS A 266 -9.52 -3.98 -2.74
N LEU A 267 -8.23 -3.70 -2.84
CA LEU A 267 -7.64 -2.38 -2.64
C LEU A 267 -7.19 -1.83 -3.99
N LEU A 268 -7.79 -0.71 -4.39
CA LEU A 268 -7.44 0.06 -5.58
C LEU A 268 -6.59 1.25 -5.16
N LEU A 269 -5.47 1.46 -5.84
CA LEU A 269 -4.65 2.66 -5.73
C LEU A 269 -4.46 3.29 -7.12
N THR A 270 -4.60 4.61 -7.21
CA THR A 270 -4.37 5.38 -8.44
C THR A 270 -3.50 6.59 -8.15
N THR A 271 -2.52 6.83 -9.04
CA THR A 271 -1.57 7.94 -8.98
C THR A 271 -1.08 8.25 -10.38
N ASP A 272 -0.94 9.53 -10.75
CA ASP A 272 -0.47 9.98 -12.08
C ASP A 272 -1.08 9.20 -13.27
N GLY A 273 -2.39 8.94 -13.21
CA GLY A 273 -3.07 8.15 -14.23
C GLY A 273 -2.54 6.71 -14.38
N LYS A 274 -1.95 6.10 -13.33
CA LYS A 274 -1.59 4.68 -13.20
C LYS A 274 -2.53 3.98 -12.23
N LYS A 275 -2.61 2.65 -12.31
CA LYS A 275 -3.53 1.82 -11.53
C LYS A 275 -2.76 0.68 -10.90
N PHE A 276 -3.04 0.46 -9.63
CA PHE A 276 -2.57 -0.68 -8.87
C PHE A 276 -3.77 -1.33 -8.19
N MET A 277 -3.85 -2.65 -8.24
CA MET A 277 -4.92 -3.42 -7.61
C MET A 277 -4.32 -4.58 -6.84
N LEU A 278 -4.71 -4.69 -5.58
CA LEU A 278 -4.42 -5.82 -4.71
C LEU A 278 -5.76 -6.48 -4.36
N ASP A 279 -5.90 -7.76 -4.67
CA ASP A 279 -7.07 -8.56 -4.35
C ASP A 279 -6.70 -9.49 -3.20
N ALA A 280 -7.58 -9.64 -2.22
CA ALA A 280 -7.41 -10.52 -1.08
C ALA A 280 -8.63 -11.42 -0.91
N THR A 281 -8.38 -12.72 -0.75
CA THR A 281 -9.40 -13.68 -0.30
C THR A 281 -9.46 -13.63 1.22
N ILE A 282 -10.64 -13.32 1.74
CA ILE A 282 -10.87 -13.10 3.17
C ILE A 282 -11.70 -14.24 3.74
N ASN A 283 -11.21 -14.85 4.81
CA ASN A 283 -11.94 -15.79 5.65
C ASN A 283 -12.47 -15.06 6.90
N PRO A 284 -13.75 -14.70 6.96
CA PRO A 284 -14.34 -13.99 8.10
C PRO A 284 -14.36 -14.83 9.39
N CYS A 285 -14.20 -16.15 9.31
CA CYS A 285 -14.22 -17.03 10.48
C CYS A 285 -12.82 -17.35 11.02
N ALA A 286 -11.74 -16.92 10.35
CA ALA A 286 -10.39 -17.05 10.85
C ALA A 286 -10.10 -16.09 12.02
N GLU A 287 -9.09 -16.41 12.83
CA GLU A 287 -8.65 -15.54 13.93
C GLU A 287 -8.06 -14.23 13.40
N ASP A 288 -8.04 -13.21 14.26
CA ASP A 288 -7.51 -11.89 13.90
C ASP A 288 -6.04 -12.00 13.50
N GLY A 289 -5.69 -11.51 12.31
CA GLY A 289 -4.37 -11.65 11.71
C GLY A 289 -4.22 -12.83 10.73
N GLU A 290 -5.16 -13.77 10.71
CA GLU A 290 -5.20 -14.91 9.77
C GLU A 290 -6.35 -14.81 8.76
N ARG A 291 -7.15 -13.73 8.81
CA ARG A 291 -8.29 -13.53 7.90
C ARG A 291 -7.93 -13.43 6.43
N ILE A 292 -6.69 -13.10 6.08
CA ILE A 292 -6.27 -13.01 4.68
C ILE A 292 -5.60 -14.33 4.28
N GLU A 293 -6.24 -15.09 3.42
CA GLU A 293 -5.72 -16.39 2.95
C GLU A 293 -4.67 -16.20 1.84
N GLU A 294 -4.96 -15.30 0.89
CA GLU A 294 -4.10 -15.06 -0.27
C GLU A 294 -4.20 -13.62 -0.73
N PHE A 295 -3.08 -13.08 -1.23
CA PHE A 295 -3.05 -11.86 -2.01
C PHE A 295 -2.81 -12.18 -3.49
N ALA A 296 -3.73 -11.78 -4.37
CA ALA A 296 -3.48 -11.73 -5.81
C ALA A 296 -3.09 -10.29 -6.22
N LYS A 297 -1.91 -10.17 -6.83
CA LYS A 297 -1.29 -8.87 -7.14
C LYS A 297 -1.20 -8.62 -8.64
N SER A 298 -1.48 -7.39 -9.07
CA SER A 298 -1.26 -6.98 -10.47
C SER A 298 0.23 -7.02 -10.85
N THR A 299 0.54 -7.26 -12.14
CA THR A 299 1.94 -7.25 -12.63
C THR A 299 2.62 -5.88 -12.48
N SER A 300 1.84 -4.80 -12.39
CA SER A 300 2.31 -3.42 -12.22
C SER A 300 3.18 -3.21 -10.97
N PHE A 301 3.09 -4.09 -9.96
CA PHE A 301 3.87 -3.95 -8.72
C PHE A 301 5.35 -4.28 -8.86
N GLN A 302 5.78 -4.95 -9.93
CA GLN A 302 7.20 -5.29 -10.11
C GLN A 302 8.10 -4.03 -10.19
N ILE A 303 7.54 -2.91 -10.63
CA ILE A 303 8.25 -1.64 -10.79
C ILE A 303 8.18 -0.79 -9.51
N TYR A 304 7.18 -1.03 -8.65
CA TYR A 304 6.86 -0.18 -7.51
C TYR A 304 6.64 -1.02 -6.24
N PRO A 305 7.71 -1.59 -5.66
CA PRO A 305 7.60 -2.49 -4.50
C PRO A 305 7.06 -1.80 -3.25
N TYR A 306 7.33 -0.51 -3.05
CA TYR A 306 6.78 0.28 -1.93
C TYR A 306 5.25 0.36 -1.98
N LEU A 307 4.65 0.51 -3.17
CA LEU A 307 3.19 0.51 -3.32
C LEU A 307 2.59 -0.83 -2.90
N LEU A 308 3.25 -1.94 -3.23
CA LEU A 308 2.78 -3.26 -2.82
C LEU A 308 2.78 -3.40 -1.30
N ARG A 309 3.87 -2.99 -0.63
CA ARG A 309 3.98 -3.04 0.84
C ARG A 309 2.93 -2.16 1.52
N PHE A 310 2.74 -0.93 1.04
CA PHE A 310 1.68 -0.04 1.51
C PHE A 310 0.30 -0.69 1.39
N MET A 311 -0.04 -1.22 0.21
CA MET A 311 -1.35 -1.81 -0.04
C MET A 311 -1.58 -3.08 0.79
N GLN A 312 -0.57 -3.92 0.98
CA GLN A 312 -0.65 -5.10 1.86
C GLN A 312 -0.86 -4.70 3.32
N SER A 313 -0.12 -3.70 3.81
CA SER A 313 -0.27 -3.20 5.18
C SER A 313 -1.66 -2.61 5.40
N LYS A 314 -2.13 -1.76 4.48
CA LYS A 314 -3.44 -1.12 4.55
C LYS A 314 -4.58 -2.15 4.53
N LEU A 315 -4.55 -3.10 3.61
CA LEU A 315 -5.57 -4.15 3.52
C LEU A 315 -5.53 -5.10 4.72
N GLY A 316 -4.33 -5.43 5.21
CA GLY A 316 -4.15 -6.20 6.44
C GLY A 316 -4.73 -5.50 7.67
N ASN A 317 -4.47 -4.21 7.84
CA ASN A 317 -5.01 -3.43 8.96
C ASN A 317 -6.53 -3.25 8.87
N TYR A 318 -7.10 -3.22 7.68
CA TYR A 318 -8.55 -3.14 7.49
C TYR A 318 -9.28 -4.40 7.98
N HIS A 319 -8.63 -5.57 7.91
CA HIS A 319 -9.22 -6.87 8.28
C HIS A 319 -8.80 -7.39 9.66
N ARG A 320 -7.94 -6.68 10.39
CA ARG A 320 -7.65 -6.95 11.82
C ARG A 320 -8.80 -6.45 12.68
#